data_AF-A0A5P6N869-F1
#
_entry.id   AF-A0A5P6N869-F1
#
_cell.length_a   1.000
_cell.length_b   1.000
_cell.length_c   1.000
_cell.angle_alpha   90.00
_cell.angle_beta   90.00
_cell.angle_gamma   90.00
#
_symmetry.space_group_name_H-M   'P 1'
#
loop_
_entity.id
_entity.type
_entity.pdbx_description
1 polymer ?
#
loop_
_entity_poly.entity_id
_entity_poly.type
_entity_poly.pdbx_seq_one_letter_code
_entity_poly.pdbx_strand_id
1 'polypeptide(L)'
;MPKVAKARTKRTKIADVYRRGEKNKLDRHWRGFFLDHLAETSNVTAAAHFAGVNPSRAYKVRREDAAFARKWYAALLEGYEHLELETLRRLREGVPADGPKFDIANALRLLTLHRETVARERTRLENSDEASVLASLNAKLEAMRQNEMALQAAVAEDVTDPVAPTDAG
;
A
#
# COMPACT_ATOMS: atom_id res chain seq x y z
N MET A 1 -26.46 -8.39 8.22
CA MET A 1 -25.02 -8.14 7.96
C MET A 1 -24.83 -6.68 7.58
N PRO A 2 -24.16 -5.84 8.37
CA PRO A 2 -23.97 -4.43 8.01
C PRO A 2 -22.95 -4.33 6.87
N LYS A 3 -23.30 -3.62 5.80
CA LYS A 3 -22.39 -3.31 4.69
C LYS A 3 -21.34 -2.32 5.17
N VAL A 4 -20.09 -2.76 5.27
CA VAL A 4 -18.94 -1.88 5.52
C VAL A 4 -18.86 -0.87 4.37
N ALA A 5 -19.12 0.40 4.65
CA ALA A 5 -19.04 1.47 3.66
C ALA A 5 -17.58 1.61 3.17
N LYS A 6 -17.34 1.41 1.87
CA LYS A 6 -16.02 1.65 1.26
C LYS A 6 -15.68 3.13 1.41
N ALA A 7 -14.64 3.44 2.19
CA ALA A 7 -14.11 4.80 2.31
C ALA A 7 -13.77 5.35 0.91
N ARG A 8 -14.40 6.48 0.51
CA ARG A 8 -14.12 7.15 -0.76
C ARG A 8 -12.70 7.70 -0.72
N THR A 9 -11.79 7.12 -1.49
CA THR A 9 -10.41 7.62 -1.62
C THR A 9 -10.45 9.04 -2.19
N LYS A 10 -9.80 10.00 -1.50
CA LYS A 10 -9.69 11.38 -2.00
C LYS A 10 -8.95 11.37 -3.35
N ARG A 11 -9.50 12.05 -4.35
CA ARG A 11 -8.91 12.14 -5.69
C ARG A 11 -7.63 12.98 -5.62
N THR A 12 -6.50 12.41 -6.05
CA THR A 12 -5.19 13.09 -6.16
C THR A 12 -5.29 14.40 -6.95
N LYS A 13 -4.81 15.51 -6.40
CA LYS A 13 -4.76 16.80 -7.10
C LYS A 13 -3.53 16.85 -7.99
N ILE A 14 -3.74 16.82 -9.31
CA ILE A 14 -2.65 16.83 -10.29
C ILE A 14 -2.52 18.24 -10.88
N ALA A 15 -1.37 18.90 -10.74
CA ALA A 15 -1.09 20.18 -11.40
C ALA A 15 -0.77 19.99 -12.89
N ASP A 16 -0.95 21.03 -13.71
CA ASP A 16 -0.83 20.93 -15.17
C ASP A 16 0.56 20.54 -15.67
N VAL A 17 1.61 20.91 -14.91
CA VAL A 17 2.99 20.46 -15.17
C VAL A 17 3.12 18.94 -15.25
N TYR A 18 2.30 18.21 -14.48
CA TYR A 18 2.29 16.74 -14.48
C TYR A 18 1.40 16.15 -15.58
N ARG A 19 0.61 16.95 -16.31
CA ARG A 19 -0.31 16.50 -17.37
C ARG A 19 0.22 16.76 -18.78
N ARG A 20 1.42 17.31 -18.89
CA ARG A 20 1.99 17.75 -20.17
C ARG A 20 2.05 16.58 -21.15
N GLY A 21 1.54 16.78 -22.37
CA GLY A 21 1.53 15.76 -23.42
C GLY A 21 0.46 14.68 -23.27
N GLU A 22 -0.42 14.78 -22.27
CA GLU A 22 -1.58 13.89 -22.16
C GLU A 22 -2.71 14.34 -23.09
N LYS A 23 -3.53 13.37 -23.52
CA LYS A 23 -4.75 13.67 -24.28
C LYS A 23 -5.75 14.41 -23.39
N ASN A 24 -6.52 15.33 -23.98
CA ASN A 24 -7.55 16.12 -23.27
C ASN A 24 -8.57 15.25 -22.50
N LYS A 25 -8.82 14.02 -22.96
CA LYS A 25 -9.71 13.05 -22.31
C LYS A 25 -8.94 11.78 -21.94
N LEU A 26 -8.20 11.84 -20.85
CA LEU A 26 -7.51 10.68 -20.27
C LEU A 26 -8.54 9.60 -19.88
N ASP A 27 -8.26 8.34 -20.24
CA ASP A 27 -9.11 7.21 -19.88
C ASP A 27 -9.22 7.08 -18.35
N ARG A 28 -10.42 6.87 -17.82
CA ARG A 28 -10.63 6.62 -16.38
C ARG A 28 -9.91 5.38 -15.88
N HIS A 29 -9.62 4.42 -16.76
CA HIS A 29 -8.96 3.15 -16.48
C HIS A 29 -7.44 3.19 -16.66
N TRP A 30 -6.84 4.35 -16.96
CA TRP A 30 -5.39 4.47 -17.19
C TRP A 30 -4.54 3.82 -16.09
N ARG A 31 -5.00 3.84 -14.83
CA ARG A 31 -4.29 3.21 -13.70
C ARG A 31 -4.17 1.70 -13.88
N GLY A 32 -5.21 1.03 -14.38
CA GLY A 32 -5.20 -0.40 -14.65
C GLY A 32 -4.21 -0.70 -15.77
N PHE A 33 -4.42 -0.10 -16.94
CA PHE A 33 -3.52 -0.26 -18.10
C PHE A 33 -2.05 0.04 -17.77
N PHE A 34 -1.81 1.06 -16.95
CA PHE A 34 -0.46 1.39 -16.49
C PHE A 34 0.13 0.26 -15.64
N LEU A 35 -0.62 -0.27 -14.68
CA LEU A 35 -0.14 -1.31 -13.77
C LEU A 35 0.07 -2.64 -14.51
N ASP A 36 -0.85 -3.01 -15.38
CA ASP A 36 -0.76 -4.24 -16.17
C ASP A 36 0.49 -4.20 -17.06
N HIS A 37 0.71 -3.10 -17.78
CA HIS A 37 1.86 -2.98 -18.66
C HIS A 37 3.18 -2.76 -17.89
N LEU A 38 3.12 -2.22 -16.67
CA LEU A 38 4.27 -2.17 -15.78
C LEU A 38 4.67 -3.56 -15.30
N ALA A 39 3.71 -4.43 -14.99
CA ALA A 39 3.98 -5.82 -14.61
C ALA A 39 4.59 -6.63 -15.75
N GLU A 40 4.15 -6.36 -16.98
CA GLU A 40 4.69 -7.00 -18.18
C GLU A 40 6.12 -6.54 -18.50
N THR A 41 6.40 -5.23 -18.39
CA THR A 41 7.62 -4.64 -18.98
C THR A 41 8.65 -4.19 -17.96
N SER A 42 8.27 -4.05 -16.68
CA SER A 42 9.06 -3.35 -15.66
C SER A 42 9.51 -1.94 -16.06
N ASN A 43 8.89 -1.33 -17.08
CA ASN A 43 9.30 -0.07 -17.68
C ASN A 43 8.20 1.00 -17.52
N VAL A 44 8.46 1.97 -16.64
CA VAL A 44 7.50 3.03 -16.30
C VAL A 44 7.18 3.92 -17.49
N THR A 45 8.15 4.24 -18.34
CA THR A 45 7.93 5.08 -19.52
C THR A 45 7.06 4.36 -20.55
N ALA A 46 7.33 3.08 -20.79
CA ALA A 46 6.52 2.24 -21.68
C ALA A 46 5.08 2.10 -21.14
N ALA A 47 4.93 1.76 -19.85
CA ALA A 47 3.64 1.66 -19.18
C ALA A 47 2.83 2.97 -19.22
N ALA A 48 3.49 4.11 -19.01
CA ALA A 48 2.87 5.42 -19.06
C ALA A 48 2.39 5.77 -20.48
N HIS A 49 3.24 5.52 -21.48
CA HIS A 49 2.89 5.73 -22.88
C HIS A 49 1.71 4.85 -23.30
N PHE A 50 1.73 3.56 -22.94
CA PHE A 50 0.63 2.62 -23.20
C PHE A 50 -0.68 3.08 -22.56
N ALA A 51 -0.64 3.52 -21.30
CA ALA A 51 -1.80 4.04 -20.58
C ALA A 51 -2.22 5.46 -20.98
N GLY A 52 -1.47 6.12 -21.88
CA GLY A 52 -1.75 7.48 -22.34
C GLY A 52 -1.56 8.57 -21.27
N VAL A 53 -0.72 8.32 -20.26
CA VAL A 53 -0.40 9.26 -19.17
C VAL A 53 1.03 9.77 -19.25
N ASN A 54 1.26 10.96 -18.69
CA ASN A 54 2.60 11.43 -18.45
C ASN A 54 3.24 10.61 -17.30
N PRO A 55 4.47 10.11 -17.42
CA PRO A 55 5.16 9.39 -16.34
C PRO A 55 5.19 10.18 -15.01
N SER A 56 5.33 11.50 -15.08
CA SER A 56 5.35 12.39 -13.91
C SER A 56 4.01 12.39 -13.18
N ARG A 57 2.88 12.24 -13.89
CA ARG A 57 1.55 12.04 -13.28
C ARG A 57 1.51 10.72 -12.52
N ALA A 58 1.97 9.65 -13.14
CA ALA A 58 1.98 8.32 -12.54
C ALA A 58 2.79 8.31 -11.23
N TYR A 59 3.98 8.93 -11.23
CA TYR A 59 4.77 9.13 -10.01
C TYR A 59 4.10 10.01 -8.96
N LYS A 60 3.43 11.10 -9.36
CA LYS A 60 2.70 11.94 -8.41
C LYS A 60 1.56 11.19 -7.75
N VAL A 61 0.79 10.43 -8.52
CA VAL A 61 -0.28 9.57 -8.00
C VAL A 61 0.30 8.52 -7.05
N ARG A 62 1.44 7.88 -7.41
CA ARG A 62 2.12 6.95 -6.51
C ARG A 62 2.50 7.58 -5.16
N ARG A 63 2.94 8.84 -5.12
CA ARG A 63 3.29 9.51 -3.84
C ARG A 63 2.08 9.88 -3.00
N GLU A 64 0.94 10.20 -3.63
CA GLU A 64 -0.24 10.73 -2.94
C GLU A 64 -1.35 9.69 -2.70
N ASP A 65 -1.29 8.54 -3.37
CA ASP A 65 -2.26 7.45 -3.25
C ASP A 65 -1.56 6.16 -2.83
N ALA A 66 -1.64 5.85 -1.53
CA ALA A 66 -1.03 4.65 -0.95
C ALA A 66 -1.59 3.34 -1.54
N ALA A 67 -2.86 3.31 -1.98
CA ALA A 67 -3.43 2.11 -2.59
C ALA A 67 -2.85 1.89 -4.00
N PHE A 68 -2.68 2.96 -4.77
CA PHE A 68 -2.00 2.89 -6.05
C PHE A 68 -0.52 2.52 -5.88
N ALA A 69 0.17 3.06 -4.87
CA ALA A 69 1.55 2.69 -4.56
C ALA A 69 1.72 1.20 -4.25
N ARG A 70 0.81 0.61 -3.46
CA ARG A 70 0.82 -0.84 -3.19
C ARG A 70 0.63 -1.66 -4.45
N LYS A 71 -0.32 -1.28 -5.32
CA LYS A 71 -0.53 -1.97 -6.60
C LYS A 71 0.65 -1.82 -7.54
N TRP A 72 1.29 -0.64 -7.57
CA TRP A 72 2.52 -0.42 -8.33
C TRP A 72 3.63 -1.36 -7.87
N TYR A 73 3.81 -1.49 -6.55
CA TYR A 73 4.80 -2.40 -6.01
C TYR A 73 4.49 -3.86 -6.38
N ALA A 74 3.23 -4.29 -6.27
CA ALA A 74 2.80 -5.62 -6.71
C ALA A 74 3.08 -5.88 -8.20
N ALA A 75 2.78 -4.91 -9.07
CA ALA A 75 3.10 -5.01 -10.50
C ALA A 75 4.61 -5.15 -10.73
N LEU A 76 5.45 -4.41 -9.99
CA LEU A 76 6.89 -4.59 -10.10
C LEU A 76 7.33 -5.99 -9.67
N LEU A 77 6.79 -6.55 -8.58
CA LEU A 77 7.11 -7.92 -8.16
C LEU A 77 6.83 -8.93 -9.28
N GLU A 78 5.67 -8.83 -9.91
CA GLU A 78 5.31 -9.67 -11.07
C GLU A 78 6.30 -9.49 -12.23
N GLY A 79 6.74 -8.26 -12.52
CA GLY A 79 7.78 -8.00 -13.51
C GLY A 79 9.13 -8.64 -13.19
N TYR A 80 9.50 -8.74 -11.91
CA TYR A 80 10.70 -9.47 -11.48
C TYR A 80 10.53 -11.00 -11.65
N GLU A 81 9.34 -11.54 -11.37
CA GLU A 81 9.01 -12.95 -11.63
C GLU A 81 9.12 -13.28 -13.13
N HIS A 82 8.62 -12.40 -14.01
CA HIS A 82 8.80 -12.53 -15.46
C HIS A 82 10.27 -12.52 -15.88
N LEU A 83 11.08 -11.63 -15.32
CA LEU A 83 12.52 -11.58 -15.59
C LEU A 83 13.23 -12.85 -15.12
N GLU A 84 12.84 -13.41 -13.97
CA GLU A 84 13.38 -14.67 -13.46
C GLU A 84 13.08 -15.82 -14.41
N LEU A 85 11.81 -15.96 -14.85
CA LEU A 85 11.41 -16.99 -15.81
C LEU A 85 12.13 -16.85 -17.15
N GLU A 86 12.27 -15.62 -17.67
CA GLU A 86 13.02 -15.36 -18.90
C GLU A 86 14.51 -15.71 -18.76
N THR A 87 15.11 -15.41 -17.61
CA THR A 87 16.50 -15.75 -17.31
C THR A 87 16.68 -17.28 -17.24
N LEU A 88 15.75 -17.99 -16.60
CA LEU A 88 15.75 -19.46 -16.54
C LEU A 88 15.60 -20.09 -17.93
N ARG A 89 14.71 -19.56 -18.77
CA ARG A 89 14.55 -20.01 -20.16
C ARG A 89 15.86 -19.90 -20.92
N ARG A 90 16.50 -18.72 -20.89
CA ARG A 90 17.79 -18.48 -21.59
C ARG A 90 18.94 -19.32 -21.05
N LEU A 91 18.94 -19.63 -19.75
CA LEU A 91 19.93 -20.55 -19.18
C LEU A 91 19.75 -22.00 -19.66
N ARG A 92 18.51 -22.43 -19.94
CA ARG A 92 18.20 -23.79 -20.44
C ARG A 92 18.41 -23.92 -21.94
N GLU A 93 17.98 -22.92 -22.70
CA GLU A 93 17.91 -22.97 -24.17
C GLU A 93 19.11 -22.28 -24.84
N GLY A 94 19.85 -21.46 -24.10
CA GLY A 94 20.90 -20.59 -24.62
C GLY A 94 20.38 -19.20 -25.01
N VAL A 95 21.31 -18.31 -25.35
CA VAL A 95 21.01 -16.96 -25.85
C VAL A 95 21.30 -16.92 -27.35
N PRO A 96 20.32 -16.57 -28.21
CA PRO A 96 20.57 -16.43 -29.64
C PRO A 96 21.67 -15.40 -29.92
N ALA A 97 22.62 -15.73 -30.80
CA ALA A 97 23.72 -14.83 -31.15
C ALA A 97 23.23 -13.55 -31.87
N ASP A 98 22.17 -13.67 -32.65
CA ASP A 98 21.61 -12.62 -33.50
C ASP A 98 20.45 -11.87 -32.80
N GLY A 99 20.15 -12.24 -31.55
CA GLY A 99 19.05 -11.67 -30.77
C GLY A 99 19.44 -10.41 -29.98
N PRO A 100 18.46 -9.73 -29.36
CA PRO A 100 18.73 -8.67 -28.42
C PRO A 100 19.66 -9.18 -27.30
N LYS A 101 20.72 -8.40 -27.03
CA LYS A 101 21.69 -8.71 -25.99
C LYS A 101 20.97 -8.89 -24.65
N PHE A 102 21.25 -10.00 -23.97
CA PHE A 102 20.75 -10.28 -22.64
C PHE A 102 21.90 -10.65 -21.73
N ASP A 103 22.17 -9.79 -20.75
CA ASP A 103 23.26 -9.97 -19.81
C ASP A 103 22.79 -10.80 -18.62
N ILE A 104 22.96 -12.11 -18.71
CA ILE A 104 22.55 -13.08 -17.68
C ILE A 104 23.19 -12.74 -16.32
N ALA A 105 24.48 -12.35 -16.31
CA ALA A 105 25.18 -12.06 -15.06
C ALA A 105 24.61 -10.83 -14.36
N ASN A 106 24.25 -9.78 -15.10
CA ASN A 106 23.57 -8.62 -14.56
C ASN A 106 22.13 -8.94 -14.13
N ALA A 107 21.39 -9.76 -14.89
CA ALA A 107 20.04 -10.19 -14.54
C ALA A 107 20.01 -10.95 -13.20
N LEU A 108 20.90 -11.93 -13.01
CA LEU A 108 21.02 -12.66 -11.75
C LEU A 108 21.40 -11.75 -10.58
N ARG A 109 22.32 -10.80 -10.79
CA ARG A 109 22.69 -9.81 -9.75
C ARG A 109 21.50 -8.93 -9.36
N LEU A 110 20.74 -8.46 -10.35
CA LEU A 110 19.54 -7.66 -10.12
C LEU A 110 18.47 -8.45 -9.34
N LEU A 111 18.23 -9.72 -9.70
CA LEU A 111 17.27 -10.61 -9.01
C LEU A 111 17.68 -10.87 -7.55
N THR A 112 18.96 -11.10 -7.28
CA THR A 112 19.48 -11.28 -5.92
C THR A 112 19.26 -10.03 -5.06
N LEU A 113 19.64 -8.85 -5.56
CA LEU A 113 19.45 -7.58 -4.85
C LEU A 113 17.96 -7.28 -4.60
N HIS A 114 17.11 -7.64 -5.55
CA HIS A 114 15.66 -7.49 -5.39
C HIS A 114 15.12 -8.38 -4.28
N ARG A 115 15.51 -9.67 -4.25
CA ARG A 115 15.10 -10.60 -3.19
C ARG A 115 15.46 -10.08 -1.80
N GLU A 116 16.66 -9.52 -1.63
CA GLU A 116 17.07 -8.89 -0.37
C GLU A 116 16.21 -7.67 -0.01
N THR A 117 15.88 -6.85 -1.00
CA THR A 117 15.01 -5.68 -0.82
C THR A 117 13.61 -6.09 -0.40
N VAL A 118 13.01 -7.08 -1.08
CA VAL A 118 11.69 -7.62 -0.75
C VAL A 118 11.67 -8.23 0.64
N ALA A 119 12.70 -9.00 1.02
CA ALA A 119 12.81 -9.56 2.36
C ALA A 119 12.86 -8.46 3.44
N ARG A 120 13.68 -7.43 3.24
CA ARG A 120 13.76 -6.28 4.17
C ARG A 120 12.44 -5.52 4.30
N GLU A 121 11.75 -5.29 3.19
CA GLU A 121 10.45 -4.61 3.22
C GLU A 121 9.37 -5.47 3.86
N ARG A 122 9.36 -6.79 3.65
CA ARG A 122 8.44 -7.73 4.34
C ARG A 122 8.64 -7.69 5.85
N THR A 123 9.87 -7.84 6.31
CA THR A 123 10.19 -7.75 7.75
C THR A 123 9.80 -6.39 8.33
N ARG A 124 10.01 -5.29 7.59
CA ARG A 124 9.57 -3.95 8.03
C ARG A 124 8.06 -3.86 8.19
N LEU A 125 7.30 -4.39 7.24
CA LEU A 125 5.84 -4.39 7.28
C LEU A 125 5.32 -5.26 8.43
N GLU A 126 5.86 -6.47 8.61
CA GLU A 126 5.52 -7.37 9.73
C GLU A 126 5.74 -6.70 11.09
N ASN A 127 6.90 -6.08 11.31
CA ASN A 127 7.20 -5.34 12.54
C ASN A 127 6.26 -4.15 12.76
N SER A 128 5.87 -3.45 11.69
CA SER A 128 4.92 -2.34 11.75
C SER A 128 3.51 -2.81 12.11
N ASP A 129 3.09 -3.94 11.57
CA ASP A 129 1.78 -4.53 11.85
C ASP A 129 1.70 -4.99 13.30
N GLU A 130 2.75 -5.63 13.81
CA GLU A 130 2.86 -6.02 15.22
C GLU A 130 2.78 -4.80 16.15
N ALA A 131 3.55 -3.74 15.87
CA ALA A 131 3.50 -2.50 16.65
C ALA A 131 2.11 -1.85 16.62
N SER A 132 1.43 -1.89 15.47
CA SER A 132 0.06 -1.38 15.33
C SER A 132 -0.96 -2.19 16.14
N VAL A 133 -0.82 -3.52 16.16
CA VAL A 133 -1.68 -4.40 16.96
C VAL A 133 -1.48 -4.11 18.45
N LEU A 134 -0.23 -4.02 18.91
CA LEU A 134 0.10 -3.68 20.30
C LEU A 134 -0.44 -2.30 20.70
N ALA A 135 -0.29 -1.29 19.84
CA ALA A 135 -0.83 0.05 20.08
C ALA A 135 -2.36 0.03 20.23
N SER A 136 -3.07 -0.72 19.37
CA SER A 136 -4.52 -0.86 19.47
C SER A 136 -4.95 -1.59 20.75
N LEU A 137 -4.20 -2.61 21.19
CA LEU A 137 -4.49 -3.33 22.44
C LEU A 137 -4.30 -2.40 23.65
N ASN A 138 -3.19 -1.67 23.71
CA ASN A 138 -2.93 -0.71 24.78
C ASN A 138 -3.99 0.39 24.85
N ALA A 139 -4.40 0.95 23.71
CA ALA A 139 -5.47 1.94 23.66
C ALA A 139 -6.82 1.39 24.18
N LYS A 140 -7.14 0.12 23.87
CA LYS A 140 -8.34 -0.53 24.39
C LYS A 140 -8.27 -0.76 25.90
N LEU A 141 -7.13 -1.23 26.41
CA LEU A 141 -6.92 -1.43 27.85
C LEU A 141 -7.05 -0.12 28.62
N GLU A 142 -6.51 0.97 28.08
CA GLU A 142 -6.62 2.29 28.70
C GLU A 142 -8.06 2.79 28.72
N ALA A 143 -8.80 2.63 27.61
CA ALA A 143 -10.22 2.96 27.58
C ALA A 143 -11.04 2.14 28.59
N MET A 144 -10.71 0.86 28.78
CA MET A 144 -11.36 0.02 29.80
C MET A 144 -11.10 0.53 31.22
N ARG A 145 -9.86 0.89 31.54
CA ARG A 145 -9.51 1.48 32.85
C ARG A 145 -10.23 2.79 33.11
N GLN A 146 -10.30 3.67 32.12
CA GLN A 146 -11.02 4.94 32.23
C GLN A 146 -12.52 4.72 32.49
N ASN A 147 -13.14 3.76 31.82
CA ASN A 147 -14.54 3.41 32.05
C ASN A 147 -14.77 2.83 33.45
N GLU A 148 -13.88 1.96 33.94
CA GLU A 148 -13.96 1.42 35.29
C GLU A 148 -13.82 2.51 36.35
N MET A 149 -12.86 3.43 36.20
CA MET A 149 -12.69 4.58 37.10
C MET A 149 -13.92 5.48 37.10
N ALA A 150 -14.49 5.77 35.93
CA ALA A 150 -15.70 6.57 35.82
C ALA A 150 -16.91 5.88 36.49
N LEU A 151 -17.03 4.56 36.35
CA LEU A 151 -18.07 3.78 37.01
C LEU A 151 -17.89 3.79 38.54
N GLN A 152 -16.66 3.60 39.03
CA GLN A 152 -16.37 3.63 40.47
C GLN A 152 -16.62 5.01 41.07
N ALA A 153 -16.27 6.08 40.36
CA ALA A 153 -16.57 7.45 40.79
C ALA A 153 -18.08 7.70 40.87
N ALA A 154 -18.84 7.26 39.86
CA ALA A 154 -20.30 7.40 39.86
C ALA A 154 -20.96 6.61 41.01
N VAL A 155 -20.49 5.40 41.31
CA VAL A 155 -20.98 4.60 42.44
C VAL A 155 -20.60 5.24 43.78
N ALA A 156 -19.43 5.88 43.89
CA ALA A 156 -19.02 6.56 45.11
C ALA A 156 -19.84 7.84 45.38
N GLU A 157 -20.20 8.60 44.34
CA GLU A 157 -21.09 9.77 44.47
C GLU A 157 -22.50 9.34 44.94
N ASP A 158 -23.05 8.25 44.41
CA ASP A 158 -24.39 7.74 44.75
C ASP A 158 -24.49 7.22 46.19
N VAL A 159 -23.36 6.81 46.80
CA VAL A 159 -23.29 6.35 48.21
C VAL A 159 -23.14 7.52 49.20
N THR A 160 -22.70 8.70 48.74
CA THR A 160 -22.46 9.86 49.62
C THR A 160 -23.67 10.77 49.85
N ASP A 161 -24.80 10.58 49.16
CA ASP A 161 -26.06 11.24 49.49
C ASP A 161 -26.71 10.54 50.70
N PRO A 162 -26.65 11.12 51.92
CA PRO A 162 -27.30 10.51 53.06
C PRO A 162 -28.80 10.77 52.93
N VAL A 163 -29.60 9.71 52.87
CA VAL A 163 -31.04 9.81 53.15
C VAL A 163 -31.18 10.34 54.58
N ALA A 164 -31.42 11.66 54.70
CA ALA A 164 -31.74 12.28 55.97
C ALA A 164 -32.95 11.57 56.57
N PRO A 165 -32.92 11.20 57.87
CA PRO A 165 -34.07 10.57 58.49
C PRO A 165 -35.23 11.57 58.45
N THR A 166 -36.28 11.24 57.71
CA THR A 166 -37.57 11.92 57.82
C THR A 166 -38.11 11.70 59.22
N ASP A 167 -37.88 12.70 60.05
CA ASP A 167 -38.57 12.89 61.32
C ASP A 167 -40.02 13.24 60.99
N ALA A 168 -40.95 12.36 61.36
CA ALA A 168 -42.38 12.60 61.29
C ALA A 168 -42.96 12.19 62.65
N GLY A 169 -43.49 13.21 63.34
CA GLY A 169 -44.02 13.16 64.70
C GLY A 169 -45.31 12.36 64.88
#